data_AF-W1W8L9-F1
#
_entry.id   AF-W1W8L9-F1
#
_cell.length_a   1.000
_cell.length_b   1.000
_cell.length_c   1.000
_cell.angle_alpha   90.00
_cell.angle_beta   90.00
_cell.angle_gamma   90.00
#
_symmetry.space_group_name_H-M   'P 1'
#
loop_
_entity.id
_entity.type
_entity.pdbx_description
1 polymer ?
#
loop_
_entity_poly.entity_id
_entity_poly.type
_entity_poly.pdbx_seq_one_letter_code
_entity_poly.pdbx_strand_id
1 'polypeptide(L)'
;MKAVNEYIHSFEVTEEFKKRYFDTIDFLVPNYEQEGKSQFIVAVGCTGGMHRSVAMAEALYSHLLENGYRVSVEHRDMMKNNVEEDYNPHEVKTFGN
;
A
#
# COMPACT_ATOMS: atom_id res chain seq x y z
N MET A 1 -7.35 -10.30 2.04
CA MET A 1 -6.32 -9.34 1.58
C MET A 1 -6.47 -8.96 0.10
N LYS A 2 -6.59 -9.91 -0.85
CA LYS A 2 -6.82 -9.59 -2.28
C LYS A 2 -8.01 -8.65 -2.52
N ALA A 3 -9.16 -8.92 -1.92
CA ALA A 3 -10.36 -8.08 -2.06
C ALA A 3 -10.15 -6.62 -1.61
N VAL A 4 -9.39 -6.39 -0.51
CA VAL A 4 -9.09 -5.04 -0.03
C VAL A 4 -8.14 -4.31 -0.99
N ASN A 5 -7.15 -5.03 -1.53
CA ASN A 5 -6.23 -4.46 -2.50
C ASN A 5 -6.96 -4.06 -3.79
N GLU A 6 -7.76 -4.97 -4.35
CA GLU A 6 -8.60 -4.72 -5.53
C GLU A 6 -9.54 -3.53 -5.31
N TYR A 7 -10.18 -3.45 -4.13
CA TYR A 7 -11.00 -2.30 -3.77
C TYR A 7 -10.21 -0.99 -3.76
N ILE A 8 -9.04 -0.95 -3.12
CA ILE A 8 -8.20 0.26 -3.08
C ILE A 8 -7.82 0.70 -4.50
N HIS A 9 -7.45 -0.23 -5.38
CA HIS A 9 -7.07 0.04 -6.76
C HIS A 9 -8.25 0.36 -7.70
N SER A 10 -9.49 0.16 -7.25
CA SER A 10 -10.67 0.49 -8.05
C SER A 10 -10.95 2.00 -8.17
N PHE A 11 -10.27 2.83 -7.38
CA PHE A 11 -10.47 4.28 -7.36
C PHE A 11 -9.44 5.01 -8.24
N GLU A 12 -9.91 5.94 -9.07
CA GLU A 12 -9.04 6.76 -9.93
C GLU A 12 -8.01 7.57 -9.11
N VAL A 13 -8.43 8.10 -7.95
CA VAL A 13 -7.53 8.85 -7.05
C VAL A 13 -6.36 8.00 -6.55
N THR A 14 -6.54 6.68 -6.42
CA THR A 14 -5.47 5.76 -6.02
C THR A 14 -4.41 5.67 -7.12
N GLU A 15 -4.84 5.56 -8.38
CA GLU A 15 -3.92 5.48 -9.51
C GLU A 15 -3.22 6.81 -9.77
N GLU A 16 -3.91 7.95 -9.60
CA GLU A 16 -3.28 9.26 -9.65
C GLU A 16 -2.25 9.46 -8.53
N PHE A 17 -2.60 9.07 -7.29
CA PHE A 17 -1.67 9.10 -6.17
C PHE A 17 -0.45 8.23 -6.44
N LYS A 18 -0.66 6.98 -6.88
CA LYS A 18 0.42 6.04 -7.23
C LYS A 18 1.38 6.64 -8.24
N LYS A 19 0.86 7.24 -9.32
CA LYS A 19 1.69 7.85 -10.35
C LYS A 19 2.60 8.92 -9.74
N ARG A 20 2.04 9.90 -9.04
CA ARG A 20 2.81 10.99 -8.42
C ARG A 20 3.81 10.48 -7.38
N TYR A 21 3.39 9.48 -6.62
CA TYR A 21 4.23 8.84 -5.62
C TYR A 21 5.43 8.13 -6.27
N PHE A 22 5.21 7.31 -7.30
CA PHE A 22 6.27 6.60 -8.01
C PHE A 22 7.19 7.56 -8.75
N ASP A 23 6.66 8.57 -9.44
CA ASP A 23 7.45 9.61 -10.11
C ASP A 23 8.41 10.30 -9.12
N THR A 24 7.96 10.54 -7.88
CA THR A 24 8.80 11.12 -6.83
C THR A 24 9.91 10.17 -6.41
N ILE A 25 9.60 8.88 -6.22
CA ILE A 25 10.59 7.89 -5.82
C ILE A 25 11.60 7.63 -6.93
N ASP A 26 11.15 7.49 -8.18
CA ASP A 26 12.00 7.27 -9.35
C ASP A 26 12.97 8.43 -9.58
N PHE A 27 12.57 9.65 -9.23
CA PHE A 27 13.48 10.79 -9.19
C PHE A 27 14.52 10.65 -8.07
N LEU A 28 14.12 10.24 -6.86
CA LEU A 28 15.01 10.22 -5.70
C LEU A 28 16.03 9.07 -5.74
N VAL A 29 15.62 7.86 -6.10
CA VAL A 29 16.46 6.65 -6.03
C VAL A 29 17.84 6.82 -6.70
N PRO A 30 17.97 7.24 -7.97
CA PRO A 30 19.28 7.39 -8.60
C PRO A 30 20.13 8.51 -7.98
N ASN A 31 19.52 9.51 -7.35
CA ASN A 31 20.25 10.57 -6.65
C ASN A 31 20.84 10.06 -5.33
N TYR A 32 20.10 9.24 -4.59
CA TYR A 32 20.60 8.58 -3.37
C TYR A 32 21.74 7.60 -3.67
N GLU A 33 21.67 6.88 -4.78
CA GLU A 33 22.76 6.01 -5.24
C GLU A 33 24.03 6.80 -5.58
N GLN A 34 23.91 7.92 -6.30
CA GLN A 34 25.03 8.80 -6.64
C GLN A 34 25.71 9.41 -5.41
N GLU A 35 24.94 9.74 -4.37
CA GLU A 35 25.48 10.19 -3.08
C GLU A 35 26.19 9.08 -2.27
N GLY A 36 26.14 7.83 -2.74
CA GLY A 36 26.74 6.68 -2.05
C GLY A 36 26.01 6.29 -0.76
N LYS A 37 24.71 6.60 -0.65
CA LYS A 37 23.91 6.17 0.50
C LYS A 37 23.71 4.66 0.43
N SER A 38 23.99 3.97 1.53
CA SER A 38 23.84 2.51 1.61
C SER A 38 22.38 2.05 1.63
N GLN A 39 21.45 2.93 2.02
CA GLN A 39 20.04 2.63 2.18
C GLN A 39 19.18 3.85 1.84
N PHE A 40 18.04 3.58 1.21
CA PHE A 40 16.95 4.53 1.01
C PHE A 40 15.67 3.91 1.58
N ILE A 41 15.15 4.49 2.67
CA ILE A 41 14.02 3.93 3.43
C ILE A 41 12.80 4.82 3.19
N VAL A 42 11.72 4.21 2.71
CA VAL A 42 10.43 4.87 2.47
C VAL A 42 9.39 4.29 3.42
N ALA A 43 8.87 5.11 4.33
CA ALA A 43 7.81 4.72 5.24
C ALA A 43 6.44 5.17 4.69
N VAL A 44 5.52 4.22 4.51
CA VAL A 44 4.16 4.50 4.05
C VAL A 44 3.17 4.26 5.19
N GLY A 45 2.41 5.29 5.55
CA GLY A 45 1.49 5.25 6.69
C GLY A 45 0.04 5.47 6.30
N CYS A 46 -0.86 4.69 6.88
CA CYS A 46 -2.27 5.03 7.01
C CYS A 46 -2.69 4.90 8.48
N THR A 47 -3.87 5.38 8.86
CA THR A 47 -4.28 5.46 10.27
C THR A 47 -4.11 4.13 11.03
N GLY A 48 -4.54 3.01 10.44
CA GLY A 48 -4.47 1.69 11.05
C GLY A 48 -3.32 0.80 10.56
N GLY A 49 -2.50 1.27 9.61
CA GLY A 49 -1.32 0.54 9.13
C GLY A 49 -1.55 -0.79 8.38
N MET A 50 -2.81 -1.17 8.09
CA MET A 50 -3.15 -2.52 7.57
C MET A 50 -3.64 -2.58 6.12
N HIS A 51 -4.13 -1.46 5.57
CA HIS A 51 -4.85 -1.46 4.29
C HIS A 51 -4.14 -0.60 3.23
N ARG A 52 -4.34 0.72 3.28
CA ARG A 52 -3.80 1.66 2.28
C ARG A 52 -2.27 1.71 2.27
N SER A 53 -1.65 1.72 3.45
CA SER A 53 -0.19 1.70 3.56
C SER A 53 0.39 0.43 2.96
N VAL A 54 -0.21 -0.72 3.29
CA VAL A 54 0.22 -2.04 2.81
C VAL A 54 0.09 -2.12 1.29
N ALA A 55 -1.06 -1.74 0.74
CA ALA A 55 -1.29 -1.73 -0.71
C ALA A 55 -0.27 -0.86 -1.46
N MET A 56 0.00 0.35 -0.97
CA MET A 56 0.95 1.26 -1.62
C MET A 56 2.42 0.83 -1.43
N ALA A 57 2.76 0.23 -0.29
CA ALA A 57 4.10 -0.32 -0.05
C ALA A 57 4.40 -1.53 -0.95
N GLU A 58 3.44 -2.45 -1.09
CA GLU A 58 3.56 -3.58 -2.03
C GLU A 58 3.63 -3.10 -3.48
N ALA A 59 2.80 -2.12 -3.87
CA ALA A 59 2.84 -1.57 -5.21
C ALA A 59 4.19 -0.92 -5.53
N LEU A 60 4.77 -0.16 -4.60
CA LEU A 60 6.11 0.43 -4.78
C LEU A 60 7.19 -0.65 -4.82
N TYR A 61 7.08 -1.68 -3.98
CA TYR A 61 8.00 -2.81 -3.97
C TYR A 61 8.05 -3.47 -5.35
N SER A 62 6.89 -3.80 -5.94
CA SER A 62 6.82 -4.38 -7.28
C SER A 62 7.42 -3.45 -8.35
N HIS A 63 7.07 -2.16 -8.32
CA HIS A 63 7.59 -1.17 -9.27
C HIS A 63 9.12 -1.07 -9.25
N LEU A 64 9.73 -0.96 -8.05
CA LEU A 64 11.18 -0.86 -7.93
C LEU A 64 11.89 -2.18 -8.25
N LEU A 65 11.29 -3.31 -7.92
CA LEU A 65 11.82 -4.62 -8.29
C LEU A 65 11.83 -4.81 -9.81
N GLU A 66 10.76 -4.41 -10.50
CA GLU A 66 10.65 -4.43 -11.97
C GLU A 66 11.67 -3.49 -12.63
N ASN A 67 12.00 -2.37 -11.99
CA ASN A 67 13.04 -1.43 -12.42
C ASN A 67 14.46 -1.88 -12.06
N GLY A 68 14.64 -3.08 -11.49
CA GLY A 68 15.95 -3.70 -11.25
C GLY A 68 16.62 -3.32 -9.93
N TYR A 69 15.91 -2.65 -9.02
CA TYR A 69 16.45 -2.30 -7.71
C TYR A 69 16.40 -3.47 -6.72
N ARG A 70 17.40 -3.54 -5.83
CA ARG A 70 17.37 -4.44 -4.68
C ARG A 70 16.50 -3.82 -3.59
N VAL A 71 15.30 -4.36 -3.41
CA VAL A 71 14.32 -3.82 -2.46
C VAL A 71 13.80 -4.88 -1.48
N SER A 72 13.36 -4.43 -0.31
CA SER A 72 12.66 -5.24 0.70
C SER A 72 11.49 -4.43 1.27
N VAL A 73 10.43 -5.12 1.68
CA VAL A 73 9.22 -4.52 2.27
C VAL A 73 8.93 -5.14 3.64
N GLU A 74 8.50 -4.31 4.60
CA GLU A 74 8.08 -4.73 5.93
C GLU A 74 6.77 -4.02 6.29
N HIS A 75 5.83 -4.75 6.88
CA HIS A 75 4.53 -4.23 7.29
C HIS A 75 4.37 -4.28 8.81
N ARG A 76 4.84 -3.22 9.47
CA ARG A 76 4.96 -3.12 10.94
C ARG A 76 3.66 -3.43 11.71
N ASP A 77 2.52 -2.97 11.21
CA ASP A 77 1.25 -2.98 11.94
C ASP A 77 0.28 -4.08 11.47
N MET A 78 0.66 -4.88 10.46
CA MET A 78 -0.23 -5.88 9.85
C MET A 78 -0.69 -6.98 10.82
N MET A 79 0.07 -7.21 11.90
CA MET A 79 -0.18 -8.26 12.89
C MET A 79 -0.69 -7.71 14.24
N LYS A 80 -1.00 -6.42 14.33
CA LYS A 80 -1.29 -5.78 15.63
C LYS A 80 -2.78 -5.72 15.98
N ASN A 81 -3.68 -5.86 15.01
CA ASN A 81 -5.11 -5.80 15.25
C ASN A 81 -5.77 -7.14 14.89
N ASN A 82 -6.56 -7.69 15.82
CA ASN A 82 -7.55 -8.71 15.49
C ASN A 82 -8.65 -8.02 14.69
N VAL A 83 -8.80 -8.38 13.41
CA VAL A 83 -9.92 -7.89 12.60
C VAL A 83 -11.15 -8.68 13.05
N GLU A 84 -11.97 -8.10 13.92
CA GLU A 84 -13.34 -8.60 14.13
C GLU A 84 -14.14 -8.23 12.88
N GLU A 85 -14.54 -9.23 12.08
CA GLU A 85 -15.41 -9.02 10.93
C GLU A 85 -16.83 -8.71 11.41
N ASP A 86 -17.15 -7.44 11.63
CA ASP A 86 -18.51 -6.98 11.96
C ASP A 86 -19.51 -7.11 10.78
N TYR A 87 -19.08 -7.68 9.65
CA TYR A 87 -19.93 -7.85 8.47
C TYR A 87 -20.58 -9.23 8.47
N ASN A 88 -21.83 -9.31 8.94
CA ASN A 88 -22.68 -10.48 8.77
C ASN A 88 -23.51 -10.35 7.46
N PRO A 89 -23.19 -11.08 6.37
CA PRO A 89 -23.94 -11.01 5.12
C PRO A 89 -25.38 -11.55 5.20
N HIS A 90 -25.81 -12.08 6.35
CA HIS A 90 -27.15 -12.66 6.55
C HIS A 90 -28.13 -11.75 7.31
N GLU A 91 -27.76 -10.52 7.67
CA GLU A 91 -28.72 -9.56 8.23
C GLU A 91 -29.58 -8.92 7.12
N VAL A 92 -30.52 -9.70 6.60
CA VAL A 92 -31.60 -9.18 5.75
C VAL A 92 -32.51 -8.34 6.63
N LYS A 93 -32.46 -7.01 6.48
CA LYS A 93 -33.51 -6.12 7.00
C LYS A 93 -34.82 -6.52 6.35
N THR A 94 -35.68 -7.21 7.10
CA THR A 94 -37.10 -7.32 6.77
C THR A 94 -37.69 -5.92 6.81
N PHE A 95 -37.81 -5.30 5.63
CA PHE A 95 -38.63 -4.12 5.47
C PHE A 95 -40.07 -4.52 5.75
N GLY A 96 -40.66 -3.89 6.77
CA GLY A 96 -42.04 -4.15 7.17
C GLY A 96 -43.03 -3.83 6.05
N ASN A 97 -44.03 -4.71 5.96
CA ASN A 97 -45.45 -4.37 5.87
C ASN A 97 -46.26 -5.57 6.37
#